data_AF-A0A353C947-F1
#
_entry.id   AF-A0A353C947-F1
#
_cell.length_a   1.000
_cell.length_b   1.000
_cell.length_c   1.000
_cell.angle_alpha   90.00
_cell.angle_beta   90.00
_cell.angle_gamma   90.00
#
_symmetry.space_group_name_H-M   'P 1'
#
loop_
_entity.id
_entity.type
_entity.pdbx_description
1 polymer ?
#
loop_
_entity_poly.entity_id
_entity_poly.type
_entity_poly.pdbx_seq_one_letter_code
_entity_poly.pdbx_strand_id
1 'polypeptide(L)'
;MYCDRCGKQIDESLNFCKSCGAQLRKGDDQTKSILGSLVSALIAVAVVGLAILVGLMAILLDKVPNPEPVFIFAIFYLATLFGICFMIMRQISKLIDRKLGDPAPLAKTSSIESVPLVQLPPKATNPLDEFQQPASVTDHTTRTLEKVPVSER
;
A
#
# COMPACT_ATOMS: atom_id res chain seq x y z
N MET A 1 -20.95 6.11 -12.55
CA MET A 1 -20.72 4.81 -11.87
C MET A 1 -21.21 4.88 -10.42
N TYR A 2 -21.45 3.74 -9.78
CA TYR A 2 -21.97 3.64 -8.41
C TYR A 2 -20.98 2.92 -7.51
N CYS A 3 -20.98 3.22 -6.22
CA CYS A 3 -20.07 2.62 -5.25
C CYS A 3 -20.55 1.23 -4.83
N ASP A 4 -19.73 0.19 -5.00
CA ASP A 4 -20.07 -1.20 -4.63
C ASP A 4 -20.39 -1.38 -3.14
N ARG A 5 -19.93 -0.48 -2.28
CA ARG A 5 -20.16 -0.54 -0.82
C ARG A 5 -21.46 0.14 -0.38
N CYS A 6 -21.86 1.23 -1.04
CA CYS A 6 -22.97 2.07 -0.55
C CYS A 6 -24.00 2.47 -1.61
N GLY A 7 -23.81 2.03 -2.86
CA GLY A 7 -24.74 2.27 -3.97
C GLY A 7 -24.84 3.71 -4.44
N LYS A 8 -24.10 4.66 -3.85
CA LYS A 8 -24.16 6.07 -4.26
C LYS A 8 -23.36 6.34 -5.53
N GLN A 9 -23.83 7.33 -6.29
CA GLN A 9 -23.18 7.78 -7.51
C GLN A 9 -21.81 8.40 -7.19
N ILE A 10 -20.83 8.08 -8.01
CA ILE A 10 -19.44 8.53 -7.86
C ILE A 10 -18.89 8.98 -9.21
N ASP A 11 -17.98 9.95 -9.14
CA ASP A 11 -17.15 10.35 -10.27
C ASP A 11 -15.93 9.42 -10.39
N GLU A 12 -15.57 9.09 -11.61
CA GLU A 12 -14.48 8.18 -12.00
C GLU A 12 -13.10 8.67 -11.54
N SER A 13 -12.97 9.98 -11.27
CA SER A 13 -11.71 10.63 -10.86
C SER A 13 -11.41 10.56 -9.36
N LEU A 14 -12.32 10.03 -8.54
CA LEU A 14 -12.18 10.00 -7.08
C LEU A 14 -11.52 8.69 -6.61
N ASN A 15 -10.44 8.80 -5.81
CA ASN A 15 -9.79 7.64 -5.20
C ASN A 15 -10.64 6.99 -4.09
N PHE A 16 -11.54 7.75 -3.48
CA PHE A 16 -12.38 7.33 -2.35
C PHE A 16 -13.81 7.83 -2.51
N CYS A 17 -14.78 7.06 -2.03
CA CYS A 17 -16.18 7.45 -2.02
C CYS A 17 -16.44 8.52 -0.95
N LYS A 18 -17.01 9.65 -1.35
CA LYS A 18 -17.35 10.76 -0.43
C LYS A 18 -18.39 10.40 0.64
N SER A 19 -19.17 9.34 0.44
CA SER A 19 -20.25 8.97 1.35
C SER A 19 -19.91 7.87 2.35
N CYS A 20 -19.15 6.86 1.95
CA CYS A 20 -18.80 5.74 2.83
C CYS A 20 -17.29 5.60 3.09
N GLY A 21 -16.45 6.42 2.46
CA GLY A 21 -14.99 6.35 2.59
C GLY A 21 -14.34 5.16 1.89
N ALA A 22 -15.09 4.33 1.16
CA ALA A 22 -14.53 3.17 0.46
C ALA A 22 -13.56 3.60 -0.64
N GLN A 23 -12.39 2.96 -0.71
CA GLN A 23 -11.40 3.18 -1.75
C GLN A 23 -11.86 2.58 -3.07
N LEU A 24 -11.88 3.38 -4.14
CA LEU A 24 -12.44 3.05 -5.45
C LEU A 24 -11.36 2.63 -6.45
N ARG A 25 -10.18 3.26 -6.39
CA ARG A 25 -9.01 2.83 -7.17
C ARG A 25 -8.21 1.81 -6.37
N LYS A 26 -8.38 0.53 -6.71
CA LYS A 26 -7.39 -0.51 -6.39
C LYS A 26 -6.18 -0.26 -7.32
N GLY A 27 -5.01 -0.02 -6.73
CA GLY A 27 -3.79 0.38 -7.44
C GLY A 27 -3.16 -0.73 -8.29
N ASP A 28 -3.86 -1.21 -9.32
CA ASP A 28 -3.40 -2.30 -10.18
C ASP A 28 -2.41 -1.85 -11.28
N ASP A 29 -2.29 -0.54 -11.52
CA ASP A 29 -1.46 0.01 -12.61
C ASP A 29 0.05 -0.06 -12.33
N GLN A 30 0.49 0.08 -11.08
CA GLN A 30 1.92 0.02 -10.76
C GLN A 30 2.51 -1.38 -10.93
N THR A 31 1.74 -2.43 -10.61
CA THR A 31 2.21 -3.81 -10.68
C THR A 31 2.47 -4.31 -12.11
N LYS A 32 1.62 -3.90 -13.06
CA LYS A 32 1.77 -4.27 -14.48
C LYS A 32 3.07 -3.70 -15.06
N SER A 33 3.44 -2.49 -14.64
CA SER A 33 4.65 -1.80 -15.11
C SER A 33 5.95 -2.47 -14.63
N ILE A 34 5.96 -3.00 -13.39
CA ILE A 34 7.13 -3.69 -12.82
C ILE A 34 7.31 -5.07 -13.47
N LEU A 35 6.22 -5.83 -13.64
CA LEU A 35 6.25 -7.12 -14.33
C LEU A 35 6.75 -6.98 -15.78
N GLY A 36 6.28 -5.95 -16.50
CA GLY A 36 6.76 -5.66 -17.85
C GLY A 36 8.26 -5.39 -17.91
N SER A 37 8.80 -4.64 -16.93
CA SER A 37 10.24 -4.32 -16.85
C SER A 37 11.10 -5.53 -16.48
N LEU A 38 10.59 -6.43 -15.62
CA LEU A 38 11.28 -7.67 -15.25
C LEU A 38 11.33 -8.65 -16.43
N VAL A 39 10.20 -8.80 -17.13
CA VAL A 39 10.11 -9.67 -18.30
C VAL A 39 11.01 -9.16 -19.44
N SER A 40 11.03 -7.85 -19.69
CA SER A 40 11.91 -7.27 -20.71
C SER A 40 13.38 -7.44 -20.37
N ALA A 41 13.77 -7.26 -19.10
CA ALA A 41 15.13 -7.51 -18.65
C ALA A 41 15.53 -8.98 -18.82
N LEU A 42 14.63 -9.92 -18.52
CA LEU A 42 14.88 -11.36 -18.67
C LEU A 42 15.08 -11.76 -20.13
N ILE A 43 14.27 -11.22 -21.05
CA ILE A 43 14.44 -11.43 -22.49
C ILE A 43 15.77 -10.84 -22.95
N ALA A 44 16.12 -9.61 -22.53
CA ALA A 44 17.37 -8.97 -22.92
C ALA A 44 18.60 -9.79 -22.48
N VAL A 45 18.62 -10.25 -21.23
CA VAL A 45 19.72 -11.10 -20.71
C VAL A 45 19.80 -12.41 -21.50
N ALA A 46 18.66 -13.04 -21.82
CA ALA A 46 18.65 -14.27 -22.60
C ALA A 46 19.23 -14.05 -24.01
N VAL A 47 18.80 -13.01 -24.73
CA VAL A 47 19.28 -12.71 -26.09
C VAL A 47 20.77 -12.37 -26.08
N VAL A 48 21.21 -11.50 -25.17
CA VAL A 48 22.62 -11.09 -25.06
C VAL A 48 23.50 -12.29 -24.69
N GLY A 49 23.07 -13.10 -23.71
CA GLY A 49 23.81 -14.29 -23.31
C GLY A 49 23.96 -15.32 -24.43
N LEU A 50 22.88 -15.55 -25.19
CA LEU A 50 22.91 -16.47 -26.33
C LEU A 50 23.81 -15.95 -27.46
N ALA A 51 23.77 -14.65 -27.75
CA ALA A 51 24.65 -14.02 -28.73
C ALA A 51 26.14 -14.14 -28.36
N ILE A 52 26.48 -13.94 -27.07
CA ILE A 52 27.85 -14.13 -26.57
C ILE A 52 28.28 -15.60 -26.71
N LEU A 53 27.41 -16.55 -26.38
CA LEU A 53 27.70 -17.99 -26.50
C LEU A 53 28.03 -18.35 -27.96
N VAL A 54 27.16 -17.94 -28.89
CA VAL A 54 27.35 -18.21 -30.33
C VAL A 54 28.62 -17.52 -30.85
N GLY A 55 28.89 -16.29 -30.42
CA GLY A 55 30.11 -15.57 -30.78
C GLY A 55 31.39 -16.26 -30.28
N LEU A 56 31.40 -16.70 -29.02
CA LEU A 56 32.53 -17.44 -28.46
C LEU A 56 32.73 -18.77 -29.19
N MET A 57 31.64 -19.51 -29.47
CA MET A 57 31.71 -20.75 -30.24
C MET A 57 32.36 -20.53 -31.61
N ALA A 58 31.89 -19.55 -32.37
CA ALA A 58 32.45 -19.26 -33.70
C ALA A 58 33.95 -18.94 -33.66
N ILE A 59 34.42 -18.19 -32.65
CA ILE A 59 35.83 -17.81 -32.51
C ILE A 59 36.70 -19.00 -32.06
N LEU A 60 36.21 -19.82 -31.12
CA LEU A 60 36.95 -20.95 -30.57
C LEU A 60 37.07 -22.12 -31.56
N LEU A 61 36.04 -22.36 -32.39
CA LEU A 61 36.07 -23.38 -33.44
C LEU A 61 37.10 -23.08 -34.54
N ASP A 62 37.38 -21.80 -34.82
CA ASP A 62 38.31 -21.40 -35.89
C ASP A 62 39.78 -21.40 -35.44
N LYS A 63 40.02 -21.38 -34.12
CA LYS A 63 41.37 -21.26 -33.52
C LYS A 63 41.84 -22.50 -32.78
N VAL A 64 40.94 -23.39 -32.35
CA VAL A 64 41.29 -24.54 -31.52
C VAL A 64 41.08 -25.84 -32.31
N PRO A 65 42.14 -26.62 -32.61
CA PRO A 65 42.03 -27.88 -33.34
C PRO A 65 41.40 -29.03 -32.52
N ASN A 66 41.34 -28.89 -31.19
CA ASN A 66 40.73 -29.87 -30.29
C ASN A 66 39.42 -29.30 -29.70
N PRO A 67 38.25 -29.84 -30.07
CA PRO A 67 36.97 -29.28 -29.64
C PRO A 67 36.57 -29.65 -28.21
N GLU A 68 37.23 -30.62 -27.56
CA GLU A 68 36.91 -31.11 -26.22
C GLU A 68 36.77 -30.03 -25.13
N PRO A 69 37.76 -29.12 -24.92
CA PRO A 69 37.63 -28.07 -23.90
C PRO A 69 36.52 -27.07 -24.21
N VAL A 70 36.24 -26.81 -25.48
CA VAL A 70 35.21 -25.84 -25.91
C VAL A 70 33.82 -26.30 -25.44
N PHE A 71 33.53 -27.60 -25.56
CA PHE A 71 32.27 -28.17 -25.07
C PHE A 71 32.12 -28.06 -23.56
N ILE A 72 33.19 -28.23 -22.78
CA ILE A 72 33.15 -28.10 -21.31
C ILE A 72 32.81 -26.66 -20.91
N PHE A 73 33.44 -25.66 -21.53
CA PHE A 73 33.11 -24.25 -21.29
C PHE A 73 31.67 -23.91 -21.68
N ALA A 74 31.18 -24.47 -22.79
CA ALA A 74 29.81 -24.28 -23.24
C ALA A 74 28.78 -24.81 -22.23
N ILE A 75 29.02 -26.01 -21.69
CA ILE A 75 28.15 -26.64 -20.72
C ILE A 75 28.14 -25.83 -19.42
N PHE A 76 29.31 -25.38 -18.94
CA PHE A 76 29.40 -24.51 -17.75
C PHE A 76 28.66 -23.19 -17.96
N TYR A 77 28.81 -22.57 -19.13
CA TYR A 77 28.12 -21.33 -19.47
C TYR A 77 26.59 -21.54 -19.53
N LEU A 78 26.11 -22.60 -20.18
CA LEU A 78 24.67 -22.92 -20.19
C LEU A 78 24.13 -23.23 -18.80
N ALA A 79 24.87 -23.97 -17.98
CA ALA A 79 24.46 -24.29 -16.60
C ALA A 79 24.34 -23.03 -15.74
N THR A 80 25.27 -22.09 -15.86
CA THR A 80 25.20 -20.80 -15.14
C THR A 80 24.05 -19.94 -15.63
N LEU A 81 23.84 -19.81 -16.95
CA LEU A 81 22.72 -19.06 -17.52
C LEU A 81 21.37 -19.67 -17.11
N PHE A 82 21.24 -21.00 -17.19
CA PHE A 82 20.05 -21.72 -16.75
C PHE A 82 19.81 -21.55 -15.24
N GLY A 83 20.86 -21.60 -14.43
CA GLY A 83 20.79 -21.36 -12.98
C GLY A 83 20.28 -19.95 -12.65
N ILE A 84 20.79 -18.92 -13.35
CA ILE A 84 20.34 -17.53 -13.20
C ILE A 84 18.87 -17.40 -13.61
N CYS A 85 18.49 -17.92 -14.77
CA CYS A 85 17.10 -17.91 -15.24
C CYS A 85 16.16 -18.63 -14.26
N PHE A 86 16.57 -19.80 -13.74
CA PHE A 86 15.79 -20.57 -12.78
C PHE A 86 15.64 -19.84 -11.44
N MET A 87 16.70 -19.22 -10.91
CA MET A 87 16.62 -18.41 -9.69
C MET A 87 15.67 -17.23 -9.87
N ILE A 88 15.78 -16.49 -10.97
CA ILE A 88 14.91 -15.33 -11.25
C ILE A 88 13.46 -15.80 -11.37
N MET A 89 13.19 -16.86 -12.15
CA MET A 89 11.86 -17.42 -12.30
C MET A 89 11.27 -17.84 -10.95
N ARG A 90 12.05 -18.52 -10.09
CA ARG A 90 11.62 -18.94 -8.75
C ARG A 90 11.32 -17.75 -7.83
N GLN A 91 12.09 -16.66 -7.93
CA GLN A 91 11.81 -15.43 -7.19
C GLN A 91 10.50 -14.78 -7.67
N ILE A 92 10.27 -14.76 -8.99
CA ILE A 92 9.04 -14.23 -9.59
C ILE A 92 7.83 -15.07 -9.18
N SER A 93 7.90 -16.41 -9.23
CA SER A 93 6.81 -17.28 -8.77
C SER A 93 6.46 -17.03 -7.30
N LYS A 94 7.47 -16.88 -6.42
CA LYS A 94 7.23 -16.52 -5.01
C LYS A 94 6.58 -15.14 -4.84
N LEU A 95 6.93 -14.17 -5.69
CA LEU A 95 6.33 -12.83 -5.68
C LEU A 95 4.90 -12.84 -6.20
N ILE A 96 4.61 -13.64 -7.22
CA ILE A 96 3.29 -13.81 -7.81
C ILE A 96 2.36 -14.56 -6.83
N ASP A 97 2.81 -15.66 -6.23
CA ASP A 97 2.02 -16.42 -5.23
C ASP A 97 1.65 -15.56 -4.02
N ARG A 98 2.57 -14.68 -3.58
CA ARG A 98 2.28 -13.72 -2.50
C ARG A 98 1.26 -12.65 -2.88
N LYS A 99 1.00 -12.42 -4.17
CA LYS A 99 0.07 -11.39 -4.67
C LYS A 99 -1.25 -11.97 -5.19
N LEU A 100 -1.26 -13.18 -5.73
CA LEU A 100 -2.46 -13.90 -6.17
C LEU A 100 -3.07 -14.75 -5.05
N GLY A 101 -2.30 -15.04 -4.00
CA GLY A 101 -2.75 -15.71 -2.78
C GLY A 101 -3.58 -14.84 -1.83
N ASP A 102 -3.92 -13.60 -2.22
CA ASP A 102 -5.06 -12.88 -1.66
C ASP A 102 -6.30 -13.23 -2.52
N PRO A 103 -7.03 -14.32 -2.22
CA PRO A 103 -8.44 -14.35 -2.61
C PRO A 103 -9.08 -13.10 -2.01
N ALA A 104 -9.97 -12.47 -2.77
CA ALA A 104 -10.71 -11.27 -2.39
C ALA A 104 -11.03 -11.19 -0.88
N PRO A 105 -11.02 -9.99 -0.26
CA PRO A 105 -11.28 -9.81 1.16
C PRO A 105 -12.77 -10.03 1.44
N LEU A 106 -13.19 -11.29 1.45
CA LEU A 106 -14.27 -11.78 2.26
C LEU A 106 -13.61 -12.68 3.29
N ALA A 107 -13.48 -12.14 4.50
CA ALA A 107 -13.19 -12.87 5.73
C ALA A 107 -11.79 -13.54 5.82
N LYS A 108 -10.75 -12.74 6.08
CA LYS A 108 -9.74 -13.17 7.05
C LYS A 108 -9.08 -11.99 7.72
N THR A 109 -9.65 -11.65 8.88
CA THR A 109 -8.97 -11.17 10.10
C THR A 109 -7.46 -11.10 9.94
N SER A 110 -6.96 -9.95 9.51
CA SER A 110 -5.58 -9.57 9.76
C SER A 110 -5.44 -9.40 11.27
N SER A 111 -4.47 -10.12 11.81
CA SER A 111 -3.88 -9.91 13.12
C SER A 111 -3.54 -8.43 13.28
N ILE A 112 -4.46 -7.70 13.90
CA ILE A 112 -4.12 -6.51 14.67
C ILE A 112 -3.30 -7.08 15.82
N GLU A 113 -2.00 -6.81 15.79
CA GLU A 113 -1.21 -6.78 17.02
C GLU A 113 -2.01 -5.93 17.99
N SER A 114 -2.59 -6.60 18.98
CA SER A 114 -3.47 -5.99 19.96
C SER A 114 -2.62 -5.07 20.83
N VAL A 115 -2.37 -3.85 20.34
CA VAL A 115 -2.23 -2.72 21.23
C VAL A 115 -3.49 -2.77 22.10
N PRO A 116 -3.39 -3.01 23.41
CA PRO A 116 -4.57 -3.04 24.25
C PRO A 116 -5.27 -1.72 24.04
N LEU A 117 -6.46 -1.78 23.45
CA LEU A 117 -7.32 -0.61 23.27
C LEU A 117 -7.50 -0.04 24.67
N VAL A 118 -6.84 1.08 24.95
CA VAL A 118 -7.08 1.86 26.15
C VAL A 118 -8.53 2.28 26.03
N GLN A 119 -9.40 1.56 26.75
CA GLN A 119 -10.80 1.91 26.89
C GLN A 119 -10.82 3.24 27.64
N LEU A 120 -10.87 4.33 26.88
CA LEU A 120 -11.19 5.63 27.43
C LEU A 120 -12.57 5.50 28.08
N PRO A 121 -12.74 5.92 29.34
CA PRO A 121 -14.03 5.83 30.01
C PRO A 121 -15.08 6.55 29.14
N PRO A 122 -16.27 5.95 28.95
CA PRO A 122 -17.30 6.56 28.14
C PRO A 122 -17.65 7.93 28.73
N LYS A 123 -17.34 9.00 27.99
CA LYS A 123 -17.79 10.34 28.33
C LYS A 123 -19.30 10.34 28.12
N ALA A 124 -20.06 10.26 29.21
CA ALA A 124 -21.51 10.30 29.18
C ALA A 124 -21.96 11.59 28.47
N THR A 125 -22.48 11.47 27.25
CA THR A 125 -23.10 12.57 26.51
C THR A 125 -24.59 12.67 26.82
N ASN A 126 -24.98 12.43 28.08
CA ASN A 126 -26.35 12.65 28.54
C ASN A 126 -26.40 13.94 29.37
N PRO A 127 -26.61 15.13 28.76
CA PRO A 127 -26.71 16.38 29.49
C PRO A 127 -28.17 16.66 29.86
N LEU A 128 -28.86 15.71 30.49
CA LEU A 128 -30.30 15.86 30.74
C LEU A 128 -30.77 15.50 32.15
N ASP A 129 -29.85 15.46 33.12
CA ASP A 129 -30.22 15.56 34.53
C ASP A 129 -29.16 16.39 35.27
N GLU A 130 -29.27 17.71 35.14
CA GLU A 130 -29.03 18.63 36.26
C GLU A 130 -29.69 19.94 35.84
N PHE A 131 -30.87 20.23 36.38
CA PHE A 131 -31.45 21.56 36.31
C PHE A 131 -30.56 22.49 37.19
N GLN A 132 -29.36 22.80 36.70
CA GLN A 132 -28.54 23.86 37.25
C GLN A 132 -29.28 25.15 36.96
N GLN A 133 -30.00 25.63 37.97
CA GLN A 133 -30.53 26.97 38.01
C GLN A 133 -29.43 27.91 37.51
N PRO A 134 -29.68 28.75 36.49
CA PRO A 134 -28.68 29.70 36.06
C PRO A 134 -28.35 30.57 37.28
N ALA A 135 -27.06 30.63 37.64
CA ALA A 135 -26.58 31.54 38.66
C ALA A 135 -27.12 32.93 38.33
N SER A 136 -28.04 33.41 39.17
CA SER A 136 -28.66 34.71 39.04
C SER A 136 -27.56 35.77 39.07
N VAL A 137 -27.33 36.42 37.93
CA VAL A 137 -26.38 37.53 37.79
C VAL A 137 -26.93 38.82 38.45
N THR A 138 -28.09 38.73 39.11
CA THR A 138 -28.73 39.84 39.82
C THR A 138 -28.35 39.93 41.31
N ASP A 139 -27.68 38.93 41.89
CA ASP A 139 -27.42 38.90 43.34
C ASP A 139 -26.12 39.61 43.79
N HIS A 140 -25.24 39.99 42.85
CA HIS A 140 -23.91 40.52 43.20
C HIS A 140 -23.63 41.98 42.80
N THR A 141 -24.57 42.71 42.18
CA THR A 141 -24.29 44.08 41.69
C THR A 141 -25.12 45.19 42.34
N THR A 142 -26.00 44.89 43.30
CA THR A 142 -26.86 45.91 43.93
C THR A 142 -26.45 46.34 45.34
N ARG A 143 -25.35 45.80 45.91
CA ARG A 143 -24.93 46.12 47.28
C ARG A 143 -24.04 47.37 47.43
N THR A 144 -23.68 48.06 46.36
CA THR A 144 -22.86 49.30 46.41
C THR A 144 -23.51 50.49 45.71
N LEU A 145 -24.84 50.61 45.75
CA LEU A 145 -25.50 51.88 45.44
C LEU A 145 -25.38 52.81 46.66
N GLU A 146 -24.32 53.59 46.65
CA GLU A 146 -24.06 54.68 47.58
C GLU A 146 -25.18 55.73 47.50
N LYS A 147 -25.67 56.16 48.66
CA LYS A 147 -26.76 57.11 48.81
C LYS A 147 -26.30 58.50 48.37
N VAL A 148 -26.77 58.98 47.23
CA VAL A 148 -26.54 60.37 46.78
C VAL A 148 -27.36 61.32 47.67
N PRO A 149 -26.74 62.32 48.33
CA PRO A 149 -27.50 63.33 49.06
C PRO A 149 -28.23 64.23 48.07
N VAL A 150 -29.56 64.29 48.20
CA VAL A 150 -30.40 65.27 47.48
C VAL A 150 -30.12 66.64 48.11
N SER A 151 -29.44 67.52 47.37
CA SER A 151 -29.34 68.93 47.75
C SER A 151 -30.66 69.61 47.44
N GLU A 152 -31.38 69.99 48.50
CA GLU A 152 -32.56 70.84 48.43
C GLU A 152 -32.12 72.27 48.14
N ARG A 153 -32.38 72.75 46.92
CA ARG A 153 -32.37 74.18 46.55
C ARG A 153 -33.12 74.43 45.26
#